data_AF-A0A1Y1MVG3-F1
#
_entry.id   AF-A0A1Y1MVG3-F1
#
_cell.length_a   1.000
_cell.length_b   1.000
_cell.length_c   1.000
_cell.angle_alpha   90.00
_cell.angle_beta   90.00
_cell.angle_gamma   90.00
#
_symmetry.space_group_name_H-M   'P 1'
#
loop_
_entity.id
_entity.type
_entity.pdbx_description
1 polymer ?
#
loop_
_entity_poly.entity_id
_entity_poly.type
_entity_poly.pdbx_seq_one_letter_code
_entity_poly.pdbx_strand_id
1 'polypeptide(L)'
;MVVKGRRAIQQAIEILQFSSKILAQNSGLLLIGFGCLALIVLWTWAWLAMFTRVFMGGYFSKSLVRFVIQMSSWWLGAAFIFMYMWTLSVINAVHRATTAATVSQWYFHRNAGPLTPSREIVTAALGHATTIIFGSICQSTLLSLLIR
;
A
#
# COMPACT_ATOMS: atom_id res chain seq x y z
N MET A 1 22.56 -27.12 -12.54
CA MET A 1 22.24 -25.68 -12.32
C MET A 1 21.76 -24.95 -13.59
N VAL A 2 22.31 -25.23 -14.78
CA VAL A 2 21.94 -24.54 -16.04
C VAL A 2 20.47 -24.68 -16.44
N VAL A 3 19.85 -25.86 -16.24
CA VAL A 3 18.42 -26.09 -16.56
C VAL A 3 17.48 -25.31 -15.64
N LYS A 4 17.84 -25.14 -14.37
CA LYS A 4 17.09 -24.29 -13.41
C LYS A 4 17.16 -22.81 -13.81
N GLY A 5 18.34 -22.34 -14.23
CA GLY A 5 18.52 -20.97 -14.71
C GLY A 5 17.72 -20.66 -15.99
N ARG A 6 17.75 -21.57 -16.99
CA ARG A 6 16.95 -21.40 -18.22
C ARG A 6 15.45 -21.40 -17.94
N ARG A 7 14.96 -22.30 -17.07
CA ARG A 7 13.55 -22.32 -16.65
C ARG A 7 13.15 -21.03 -15.91
N ALA A 8 14.00 -20.52 -15.01
CA ALA A 8 13.73 -19.26 -14.31
C ALA A 8 13.68 -18.06 -15.28
N ILE A 9 14.57 -18.02 -16.28
CA ILE A 9 14.56 -16.97 -17.32
C ILE A 9 13.31 -17.07 -18.19
N GLN A 10 12.93 -18.28 -18.64
CA GLN A 10 11.70 -18.48 -19.41
C GLN A 10 10.45 -18.10 -18.61
N GLN A 11 10.37 -18.49 -17.33
CA GLN A 11 9.29 -18.06 -16.44
C GLN A 11 9.26 -16.54 -16.26
N ALA A 12 10.42 -15.90 -16.06
CA ALA A 12 10.48 -14.45 -15.94
C ALA A 12 10.00 -13.76 -17.22
N ILE A 13 10.40 -14.25 -18.40
CA ILE A 13 9.95 -13.74 -19.70
C ILE A 13 8.43 -13.92 -19.87
N GLU A 14 7.90 -15.10 -19.54
CA GLU A 14 6.46 -15.38 -19.59
C GLU A 14 5.67 -14.45 -18.66
N ILE A 15 6.14 -14.24 -17.43
CA ILE A 15 5.53 -13.32 -16.46
C ILE A 15 5.59 -11.87 -16.96
N LEU A 16 6.69 -11.47 -17.60
CA LEU A 16 6.85 -10.11 -18.14
C LEU A 16 5.93 -9.87 -19.34
N GLN A 17 5.87 -10.82 -20.27
CA GLN A 17 4.95 -10.76 -21.41
C GLN A 17 3.50 -10.77 -20.94
N PHE A 18 3.20 -11.54 -19.91
CA PHE A 18 1.89 -11.61 -19.29
C PHE A 18 1.51 -10.29 -18.61
N SER A 19 2.42 -9.72 -17.82
CA SER A 19 2.23 -8.43 -17.15
C SER A 19 2.07 -7.29 -18.17
N SER A 20 2.85 -7.30 -19.25
CA SER A 20 2.75 -6.33 -20.34
C SER A 20 1.41 -6.43 -21.09
N LYS A 21 0.93 -7.65 -21.36
CA LYS A 21 -0.39 -7.88 -21.96
C LYS A 21 -1.53 -7.43 -21.04
N ILE A 22 -1.45 -7.75 -19.75
CA ILE A 22 -2.43 -7.30 -18.75
C ILE A 22 -2.44 -5.78 -18.66
N LEU A 23 -1.27 -5.14 -18.65
CA LEU A 23 -1.14 -3.70 -18.56
C LEU A 23 -1.68 -2.99 -19.82
N ALA A 24 -1.40 -3.54 -21.00
CA ALA A 24 -1.91 -3.02 -22.27
C ALA A 24 -3.44 -3.16 -22.37
N GLN A 25 -4.03 -4.22 -21.80
CA GLN A 25 -5.48 -4.44 -21.79
C GLN A 25 -6.20 -3.77 -20.60
N ASN A 26 -5.49 -3.41 -19.54
CA ASN A 26 -6.04 -2.82 -18.32
C ASN A 26 -5.27 -1.56 -17.93
N SER A 27 -5.41 -0.49 -18.72
CA SER A 27 -4.86 0.84 -18.42
C SER A 27 -5.30 1.40 -17.06
N GLY A 28 -6.40 0.89 -16.49
CA GLY A 28 -6.86 1.22 -15.13
C GLY A 28 -5.88 0.85 -14.02
N LEU A 29 -5.04 -0.20 -14.20
CA LEU A 29 -4.03 -0.58 -13.21
C LEU A 29 -2.93 0.47 -13.06
N LEU A 30 -2.56 1.15 -14.16
CA LEU A 30 -1.61 2.27 -14.11
C LEU A 30 -2.17 3.41 -13.27
N LEU A 31 -3.44 3.77 -13.49
CA LEU A 31 -4.14 4.79 -12.72
C LEU A 31 -4.16 4.48 -11.22
N ILE A 32 -4.40 3.22 -10.83
CA ILE A 32 -4.32 2.81 -9.42
C ILE A 32 -2.89 2.94 -8.88
N GLY A 33 -1.87 2.53 -9.64
CA GLY A 33 -0.48 2.67 -9.22
C GLY A 33 -0.08 4.13 -8.97
N PHE A 34 -0.40 5.03 -9.89
CA PHE A 34 -0.19 6.46 -9.71
C PHE A 34 -1.03 7.06 -8.58
N GLY A 35 -2.28 6.62 -8.42
CA GLY A 35 -3.15 7.02 -7.32
C GLY A 35 -2.60 6.60 -5.95
N CYS A 36 -2.06 5.38 -5.86
CA CYS A 36 -1.40 4.87 -4.65
C CYS A 36 -0.15 5.70 -4.31
N LEU A 37 0.69 6.01 -5.31
CA LEU A 37 1.86 6.88 -5.13
C LEU A 37 1.45 8.28 -4.65
N ALA A 38 0.46 8.91 -5.28
CA ALA A 38 -0.05 10.21 -4.86
C ALA A 38 -0.59 10.17 -3.43
N LEU A 39 -1.34 9.13 -3.07
CA LEU A 39 -1.86 8.93 -1.71
C LEU A 39 -0.74 8.82 -0.68
N ILE A 40 0.32 8.04 -0.99
CA ILE A 40 1.48 7.91 -0.11
C ILE A 40 2.17 9.26 0.07
N VAL A 41 2.41 10.01 -1.02
CA VAL A 41 3.04 11.33 -0.94
C VAL A 41 2.21 12.29 -0.08
N LEU A 42 0.91 12.38 -0.33
CA LEU A 42 0.00 13.23 0.45
C LEU A 42 -0.04 12.83 1.93
N TRP A 43 -0.07 11.53 2.21
CA TRP A 43 -0.01 11.01 3.57
C TRP A 43 1.31 11.38 4.27
N THR A 44 2.44 11.25 3.59
CA THR A 44 3.76 11.63 4.13
C THR A 44 3.82 13.11 4.45
N TRP A 45 3.27 13.98 3.59
CA TRP A 45 3.18 15.42 3.88
C TRP A 45 2.31 15.71 5.10
N ALA A 46 1.13 15.08 5.20
CA ALA A 46 0.26 15.22 6.35
C ALA A 46 0.95 14.74 7.64
N TRP A 47 1.67 13.62 7.56
CA TRP A 47 2.44 13.07 8.66
C TRP A 47 3.57 14.00 9.10
N LEU A 48 4.33 14.60 8.16
CA LEU A 48 5.37 15.59 8.47
C LEU A 48 4.79 16.86 9.12
N ALA A 49 3.63 17.33 8.66
CA ALA A 49 2.93 18.45 9.28
C ALA A 49 2.50 18.12 10.73
N MET A 50 2.01 16.91 10.98
CA MET A 50 1.72 16.45 12.34
C MET A 50 2.99 16.29 13.18
N PHE A 51 4.07 15.76 12.61
CA PHE A 51 5.34 15.60 13.30
C PHE A 51 5.88 16.95 13.79
N THR A 52 5.91 17.96 12.91
CA THR A 52 6.36 19.31 13.26
C THR A 52 5.44 19.95 14.31
N ARG A 53 4.11 19.81 14.19
CA ARG A 53 3.15 20.29 15.21
C ARG A 53 3.35 19.62 16.57
N VAL A 54 3.48 18.30 16.62
CA VAL A 54 3.50 17.49 17.85
C VAL A 54 4.86 17.51 18.54
N PHE A 55 5.97 17.46 17.79
CA PHE A 55 7.32 17.38 18.35
C PHE A 55 8.08 18.71 18.35
N MET A 56 7.81 19.64 17.43
CA MET A 56 8.49 20.96 17.38
C MET A 56 7.64 22.11 17.91
N GLY A 57 6.30 21.99 17.94
CA GLY A 57 5.38 23.01 18.46
C GLY A 57 5.32 23.14 19.99
N GLY A 58 6.35 22.71 20.72
CA GLY A 58 6.30 22.52 22.16
C GLY A 58 6.03 23.79 22.99
N TYR A 59 5.35 23.59 24.13
CA TYR A 59 5.04 24.61 25.12
C TYR A 59 6.30 25.09 25.87
N PHE A 60 6.53 26.41 25.90
CA PHE A 60 7.49 27.03 26.80
C PHE A 60 6.95 27.01 28.24
N SER A 61 7.47 26.12 29.09
CA SER A 61 7.23 26.22 30.53
C SER A 61 8.06 27.39 31.09
N LYS A 62 7.37 28.43 31.57
CA LYS A 62 7.97 29.69 32.09
C LYS A 62 8.91 29.51 33.30
N SER A 63 9.00 28.31 33.89
CA SER A 63 9.77 28.08 35.12
C SER A 63 11.11 27.37 34.94
N LEU A 64 11.43 26.78 33.77
CA LEU A 64 12.60 25.89 33.65
C LEU A 64 13.44 25.99 32.37
N VAL A 65 13.18 26.97 31.49
CA VAL A 65 13.99 27.29 30.28
C VAL A 65 14.53 26.04 29.56
N ARG A 66 13.72 25.00 29.43
CA ARG A 66 14.11 23.74 28.78
C ARG A 66 12.92 23.17 28.04
N PHE A 67 13.13 22.82 26.77
CA PHE A 67 12.19 22.08 25.96
C PHE A 67 12.13 20.64 26.49
N VAL A 68 11.32 20.41 27.52
CA VAL A 68 11.21 19.08 28.15
C VAL A 68 10.22 18.24 27.35
N ILE A 69 10.78 17.44 26.44
CA ILE A 69 10.17 16.22 25.94
C ILE A 69 10.12 15.27 27.15
N GLN A 70 8.98 15.22 27.85
CA GLN A 70 8.78 14.37 29.03
C GLN A 70 9.12 12.91 28.69
N MET A 71 9.59 12.09 29.64
CA MET A 71 9.86 10.64 29.43
C MET A 71 8.68 9.85 28.80
N SER A 72 7.45 10.39 28.84
CA SER A 72 6.28 9.88 28.11
C SER A 72 6.35 10.08 26.57
N SER A 73 7.19 10.97 26.07
CA SER A 73 7.29 11.30 24.65
C SER A 73 8.03 10.24 23.83
N TRP A 74 8.84 9.37 24.43
CA TRP A 74 9.45 8.27 23.69
C TRP A 74 8.39 7.28 23.18
N TRP A 75 7.44 6.92 24.05
CA TRP A 75 6.29 6.08 23.67
C TRP A 75 5.39 6.77 22.65
N LEU A 76 5.20 8.09 22.76
CA LEU A 76 4.47 8.86 21.76
C LEU A 76 5.20 8.85 20.41
N GLY A 77 6.53 9.02 20.39
CA GLY A 77 7.36 8.92 19.19
C GLY A 77 7.30 7.53 18.56
N ALA A 78 7.44 6.49 19.37
CA ALA A 78 7.33 5.10 18.92
C ALA A 78 5.94 4.81 18.32
N ALA A 79 4.86 5.20 19.00
CA ALA A 79 3.50 5.05 18.49
C ALA A 79 3.28 5.85 17.20
N PHE A 80 3.87 7.04 17.09
CA PHE A 80 3.76 7.91 15.91
C PHE A 80 4.47 7.31 14.68
N ILE A 81 5.67 6.74 14.86
CA ILE A 81 6.41 6.03 13.81
C ILE A 81 5.70 4.71 13.46
N PHE A 82 5.23 3.97 14.47
CA PHE A 82 4.45 2.75 14.26
C PHE A 82 3.20 3.02 13.41
N MET A 83 2.46 4.08 13.74
CA MET A 83 1.29 4.51 12.97
C MET A 83 1.64 4.84 11.51
N TYR A 84 2.78 5.50 11.26
CA TYR A 84 3.25 5.76 9.92
C TYR A 84 3.53 4.48 9.13
N MET A 85 4.34 3.59 9.70
CA MET A 85 4.71 2.32 9.09
C MET A 85 3.48 1.44 8.83
N TRP A 86 2.53 1.43 9.77
CA TRP A 86 1.28 0.69 9.64
C TRP A 86 0.40 1.24 8.53
N THR A 87 0.21 2.56 8.47
CA THR A 87 -0.62 3.17 7.41
C THR A 87 -0.03 2.89 6.03
N LEU A 88 1.31 3.02 5.87
CA LEU A 88 1.97 2.66 4.61
C LEU A 88 1.81 1.18 4.26
N SER A 89 1.87 0.30 5.26
CA SER A 89 1.68 -1.15 5.05
C SER A 89 0.26 -1.46 4.58
N VAL A 90 -0.75 -0.80 5.17
CA VAL A 90 -2.16 -0.91 4.77
C VAL A 90 -2.35 -0.44 3.33
N ILE A 91 -1.87 0.77 2.97
CA ILE A 91 -2.00 1.31 1.60
C ILE A 91 -1.37 0.34 0.58
N ASN A 92 -0.16 -0.14 0.84
CA ASN A 92 0.51 -1.10 -0.03
C ASN A 92 -0.20 -2.45 -0.11
N ALA A 93 -0.82 -2.91 0.97
CA ALA A 93 -1.59 -4.14 0.99
C ALA A 93 -2.91 -4.01 0.20
N VAL A 94 -3.61 -2.87 0.30
CA VAL A 94 -4.80 -2.57 -0.52
C VAL A 94 -4.46 -2.53 -2.00
N HIS A 95 -3.36 -1.87 -2.37
CA HIS A 95 -2.89 -1.85 -3.76
C HIS A 95 -2.59 -3.28 -4.27
N ARG A 96 -1.85 -4.08 -3.49
CA ARG A 96 -1.54 -5.48 -3.86
C ARG A 96 -2.80 -6.35 -3.98
N ALA A 97 -3.76 -6.21 -3.06
CA ALA A 97 -5.02 -6.95 -3.10
C ALA A 97 -5.86 -6.58 -4.33
N THR A 98 -5.92 -5.28 -4.67
CA THR A 98 -6.63 -4.78 -5.85
C THR A 98 -6.02 -5.33 -7.14
N THR A 99 -4.69 -5.32 -7.25
CA THR A 99 -3.97 -5.89 -8.39
C THR A 99 -4.20 -7.41 -8.49
N ALA A 100 -4.11 -8.13 -7.37
CA ALA A 100 -4.35 -9.57 -7.34
C ALA A 100 -5.78 -9.94 -7.78
N ALA A 101 -6.79 -9.19 -7.31
CA ALA A 101 -8.18 -9.36 -7.71
C ALA A 101 -8.42 -9.02 -9.20
N THR A 102 -7.78 -7.97 -9.70
CA THR A 102 -7.87 -7.59 -11.12
C THR A 102 -7.24 -8.67 -12.01
N VAL A 103 -6.07 -9.18 -11.62
CA VAL A 103 -5.36 -10.25 -12.35
C VAL A 103 -6.13 -11.56 -12.29
N SER A 104 -6.74 -11.91 -11.15
CA SER A 104 -7.55 -13.13 -11.03
C SER A 104 -8.80 -13.04 -11.91
N GLN A 105 -9.48 -11.89 -11.94
CA GLN A 105 -10.61 -11.66 -12.83
C GLN A 105 -10.21 -11.79 -14.30
N TRP A 106 -9.13 -11.14 -14.72
CA TRP A 106 -8.61 -11.28 -16.08
C TRP A 106 -8.23 -12.73 -16.40
N TYR A 107 -7.57 -13.46 -15.49
CA TYR A 107 -7.10 -14.82 -15.74
C TYR A 107 -8.25 -15.81 -15.93
N PHE A 108 -9.26 -15.77 -15.03
CA PHE A 108 -10.38 -16.72 -15.05
C PHE A 108 -11.47 -16.34 -16.06
N HIS A 109 -11.66 -15.04 -16.36
CA HIS A 109 -12.72 -14.58 -17.24
C HIS A 109 -12.23 -14.08 -18.61
N ARG A 110 -10.96 -14.33 -18.98
CA ARG A 110 -10.37 -13.90 -20.27
C ARG A 110 -11.17 -14.27 -21.52
N ASN A 111 -11.91 -15.38 -21.49
CA ASN A 111 -12.66 -15.93 -22.63
C ASN A 111 -14.18 -15.92 -22.39
N ALA A 112 -14.65 -15.35 -21.28
CA ALA A 112 -16.07 -15.23 -20.99
C ALA A 112 -16.61 -13.98 -21.69
N GLY A 113 -17.62 -14.14 -22.55
CA GLY A 113 -18.39 -13.01 -23.09
C GLY A 113 -19.57 -12.69 -22.17
N PRO A 114 -19.96 -11.41 -22.01
CA PRO A 114 -19.46 -10.18 -22.62
C PRO A 114 -18.22 -9.58 -21.93
N LEU A 115 -17.44 -8.80 -22.68
CA LEU A 115 -16.19 -8.17 -22.21
C LEU A 115 -16.50 -7.04 -21.21
N THR A 116 -16.20 -7.24 -19.93
CA THR A 116 -16.34 -6.19 -18.91
C THR A 116 -15.25 -5.13 -19.11
N PRO A 117 -15.58 -3.83 -19.09
CA PRO A 117 -14.58 -2.79 -19.26
C PRO A 117 -13.59 -2.79 -18.10
N SER A 118 -12.30 -2.69 -18.42
CA SER A 118 -11.18 -2.80 -17.46
C SER A 118 -11.28 -1.83 -16.28
N ARG A 119 -11.87 -0.64 -16.49
CA ARG A 119 -12.08 0.35 -15.42
C ARG A 119 -13.05 -0.16 -14.36
N GLU A 120 -14.14 -0.82 -14.75
CA GLU A 120 -15.14 -1.33 -13.82
C GLU A 120 -14.57 -2.46 -12.96
N ILE A 121 -13.82 -3.38 -13.57
CA ILE A 121 -13.13 -4.48 -12.86
C ILE A 121 -12.18 -3.90 -11.81
N VAL A 122 -11.39 -2.91 -12.21
CA VAL A 122 -10.42 -2.24 -11.34
C VAL A 122 -11.11 -1.48 -10.19
N THR A 123 -12.19 -0.76 -10.46
CA THR A 123 -12.97 -0.08 -9.41
C THR A 123 -13.69 -1.04 -8.47
N ALA A 124 -14.22 -2.14 -9.00
CA ALA A 124 -14.86 -3.18 -8.21
C ALA A 124 -13.86 -3.91 -7.32
N ALA A 125 -12.67 -4.23 -7.86
CA ALA A 125 -11.56 -4.81 -7.11
C ALA A 125 -11.08 -3.87 -5.99
N LEU A 126 -10.96 -2.57 -6.28
CA LEU A 126 -10.59 -1.57 -5.28
C LEU A 126 -11.67 -1.45 -4.20
N GLY A 127 -12.94 -1.37 -4.59
CA GLY A 127 -14.07 -1.34 -3.66
C GLY A 127 -14.11 -2.58 -2.76
N HIS A 128 -13.86 -3.76 -3.32
CA HIS A 128 -13.75 -5.01 -2.56
C HIS A 128 -12.60 -4.95 -1.55
N ALA A 129 -11.43 -4.43 -1.95
CA ALA A 129 -10.27 -4.28 -1.08
C ALA A 129 -10.49 -3.30 0.07
N THR A 130 -11.27 -2.23 -0.15
CA THR A 130 -11.53 -1.18 0.85
C THR A 130 -12.77 -1.41 1.71
N THR A 131 -13.67 -2.34 1.33
CA THR A 131 -14.88 -2.63 2.09
C THR A 131 -14.87 -4.03 2.68
N ILE A 132 -14.82 -5.07 1.85
CA ILE A 132 -15.02 -6.46 2.26
C ILE A 132 -13.79 -7.02 3.00
N ILE A 133 -12.61 -6.89 2.39
CA ILE A 133 -11.38 -7.47 2.95
C ILE A 133 -10.52 -6.46 3.70
N PHE A 134 -10.97 -5.21 3.84
CA PHE A 134 -10.20 -4.15 4.47
C PHE A 134 -9.81 -4.47 5.92
N GLY A 135 -10.73 -5.00 6.72
CA GLY A 135 -10.44 -5.41 8.09
C GLY A 135 -9.34 -6.47 8.18
N SER A 136 -9.35 -7.44 7.26
CA SER A 136 -8.31 -8.48 7.16
C SER A 136 -6.96 -7.89 6.73
N ILE A 137 -6.96 -6.90 5.84
CA ILE A 137 -5.76 -6.17 5.43
C ILE A 137 -5.17 -5.42 6.63
N CYS A 138 -5.99 -4.69 7.39
CA CYS A 138 -5.55 -3.95 8.57
C CYS A 138 -4.99 -4.88 9.65
N GLN A 139 -5.67 -6.00 9.94
CA GLN A 139 -5.21 -6.99 10.91
C GLN A 139 -3.90 -7.66 10.48
N SER A 140 -3.81 -8.12 9.23
CA SER A 140 -2.61 -8.80 8.73
C SER A 140 -1.40 -7.88 8.69
N THR A 141 -1.57 -6.62 8.30
CA THR A 141 -0.49 -5.63 8.29
C THR A 141 -0.06 -5.22 9.70
N LEU A 142 -0.99 -5.13 10.65
CA LEU A 142 -0.68 -4.89 12.06
C LEU A 142 0.15 -6.04 12.64
N LEU A 143 -0.33 -7.27 12.49
CA LEU A 143 0.38 -8.47 12.97
C LEU A 143 1.76 -8.60 12.31
N SER A 144 1.86 -8.34 11.01
CA SER A 144 3.14 -8.38 10.31
C SER A 144 4.13 -7.33 10.79
N LEU A 145 3.68 -6.19 11.34
CA LEU A 145 4.56 -5.18 11.92
C LEU A 145 4.94 -5.47 13.36
N LEU A 146 4.08 -6.17 14.12
CA LEU A 146 4.39 -6.58 15.49
C LEU A 146 5.39 -7.73 15.57
N ILE A 147 5.43 -8.58 14.55
CA ILE A 147 6.29 -9.77 14.50
C ILE A 147 7.63 -9.47 13.80
N ARG A 148 7.74 -8.37 13.05
CA ARG A 148 8.96 -7.95 12.34
C ARG A 148 9.89 -7.16 13.24
#